data_AF-A0A4Y2A613-F1
#
_entry.id   AF-A0A4Y2A613-F1
#
_cell.length_a   1.000
_cell.length_b   1.000
_cell.length_c   1.000
_cell.angle_alpha   90.00
_cell.angle_beta   90.00
_cell.angle_gamma   90.00
#
_symmetry.space_group_name_H-M   'P 1'
#
loop_
_entity.id
_entity.type
_entity.pdbx_description
1 polymer ?
#
loop_
_entity_poly.entity_id
_entity_poly.type
_entity_poly.pdbx_seq_one_letter_code
_entity_poly.pdbx_strand_id
1 'polypeptide(L)'
;MTYPLLFPRGECSWNTGMEHVEERRTAQRTRVIQLQYCAYRLSQRNGFSILHSSGKLYQQYIVDAYVKTEGSRLHFLRQNQKDLRIELYRGLLDALECRAHNENIRTGKLIILPSSFQGSPRHMQQNYQDAMATVRKFGKPDFFLTFTCNPSWSEILNSMEGVQRPEDRPDIIVRVFNMKLKELLEDI
;
A
#
# COMPACT_ATOMS: atom_id res chain seq x y z
N MET A 1 2.00 9.35 16.79
CA MET A 1 1.99 7.94 17.23
C MET A 1 3.43 7.50 17.45
N THR A 2 3.78 7.31 18.71
CA THR A 2 5.14 7.01 19.17
C THR A 2 5.11 5.61 19.78
N TYR A 3 6.12 4.78 19.47
CA TYR A 3 6.20 3.39 19.92
C TYR A 3 7.43 3.20 20.84
N PRO A 4 7.47 3.74 22.08
CA PRO A 4 8.68 3.70 22.91
C PRO A 4 9.22 2.28 23.13
N LEU A 5 8.33 1.29 23.27
CA LEU A 5 8.70 -0.11 23.45
C LEU A 5 9.37 -0.74 22.22
N LEU A 6 9.02 -0.29 21.01
CA LEU A 6 9.64 -0.77 19.77
C LEU A 6 10.98 -0.07 19.48
N PHE A 7 11.19 1.11 20.08
CA PHE A 7 12.34 1.98 19.83
C PHE A 7 12.95 2.48 21.16
N PRO A 8 13.45 1.60 22.03
CA PRO A 8 13.90 1.95 23.38
C PRO A 8 15.12 2.90 23.40
N ARG A 9 15.88 2.96 22.30
CA ARG A 9 17.04 3.84 22.14
C ARG A 9 16.70 5.20 21.52
N GLY A 10 15.41 5.50 21.29
CA GLY A 10 14.99 6.76 20.68
C GLY A 10 15.39 6.89 19.20
N GLU A 11 15.39 5.78 18.46
CA GLU A 11 15.78 5.79 17.04
C GLU A 11 14.91 6.74 16.21
N CYS A 12 15.54 7.43 15.25
CA CYS A 12 14.82 8.35 14.38
C CYS A 12 13.89 7.58 13.42
N SER A 13 12.64 8.01 13.37
CA SER A 13 11.67 7.55 12.36
C SER A 13 11.97 8.15 10.99
N TRP A 14 11.32 7.63 9.95
CA TRP A 14 11.42 8.20 8.60
C TRP A 14 11.12 9.71 8.59
N ASN A 15 11.92 10.47 7.84
CA ASN A 15 11.69 11.88 7.56
C ASN A 15 11.96 12.19 6.08
N THR A 16 11.43 13.31 5.59
CA THR A 16 11.52 13.73 4.17
C THR A 16 12.94 14.09 3.73
N GLY A 17 13.87 14.31 4.67
CA GLY A 17 15.27 14.59 4.41
C GLY A 17 16.15 13.34 4.32
N MET A 18 15.60 12.14 4.53
CA MET A 18 16.39 10.90 4.44
C MET A 18 16.82 10.63 3.01
N GLU A 19 18.14 10.53 2.80
CA GLU A 19 18.74 10.23 1.51
C GLU A 19 19.18 8.77 1.41
N HIS A 20 19.22 8.26 0.18
CA HIS A 20 19.81 6.94 -0.09
C HIS A 20 21.32 6.96 0.20
N VAL A 21 21.91 5.78 0.41
CA VAL A 21 23.38 5.61 0.36
C VAL A 21 23.84 5.83 -1.08
N GLU A 22 25.03 6.41 -1.30
CA GLU A 22 25.53 6.78 -2.64
C GLU A 22 25.37 5.68 -3.68
N GLU A 23 25.69 4.44 -3.33
CA GLU A 23 25.56 3.25 -4.19
C GLU A 23 24.14 2.99 -4.70
N ARG A 24 23.11 3.41 -3.95
CA ARG A 24 21.69 3.22 -4.28
C ARG A 24 21.04 4.50 -4.78
N ARG A 25 21.77 5.62 -4.82
CA ARG A 25 21.26 6.88 -5.38
C ARG A 25 21.21 6.76 -6.90
N THR A 26 20.11 7.20 -7.48
CA THR A 26 20.01 7.44 -8.92
C THR A 26 19.85 8.93 -9.14
N ALA A 27 20.23 9.45 -10.31
CA ALA A 27 20.03 10.85 -10.69
C ALA A 27 18.58 11.34 -10.47
N GLN A 28 17.60 10.45 -10.60
CA GLN A 28 16.18 10.73 -10.36
C GLN A 28 15.67 10.40 -8.95
N ARG A 29 16.42 9.62 -8.16
CA ARG A 29 16.00 9.13 -6.82
C ARG A 29 17.13 9.27 -5.83
N THR A 30 17.16 10.43 -5.18
CA THR A 30 18.13 10.74 -4.12
C THR A 30 17.59 10.47 -2.72
N ARG A 31 16.27 10.57 -2.54
CA ARG A 31 15.59 10.44 -1.23
C ARG A 31 14.93 9.08 -1.03
N VAL A 32 14.99 8.59 0.21
CA VAL A 32 14.33 7.35 0.64
C VAL A 32 12.84 7.60 0.76
N ILE A 33 12.04 6.82 0.04
CA ILE A 33 10.59 6.88 0.13
C ILE A 33 10.14 6.20 1.42
N GLN A 34 9.09 6.72 2.07
CA GLN A 34 8.55 6.15 3.30
C GLN A 34 8.25 4.64 3.20
N LEU A 35 7.68 4.19 2.07
CA LEU A 35 7.43 2.78 1.81
C LEU A 35 8.71 1.93 1.84
N GLN A 36 9.81 2.44 1.27
CA GLN A 36 11.10 1.74 1.28
C GLN A 36 11.66 1.64 2.69
N TYR A 37 11.53 2.71 3.49
CA TYR A 37 11.92 2.69 4.89
C TYR A 37 11.11 1.65 5.68
N CYS A 38 9.79 1.63 5.52
CA CYS A 38 8.92 0.65 6.18
C CYS A 38 9.24 -0.77 5.73
N ALA A 39 9.41 -1.02 4.43
CA ALA A 39 9.80 -2.32 3.90
C ALA A 39 11.17 -2.79 4.46
N TYR A 40 12.13 -1.87 4.56
CA TYR A 40 13.42 -2.16 5.19
C TYR A 40 13.25 -2.51 6.68
N ARG A 41 12.42 -1.79 7.44
CA ARG A 41 12.20 -2.08 8.87
C ARG A 41 11.47 -3.41 9.10
N LEU A 42 10.54 -3.76 8.22
CA LEU A 42 9.74 -4.99 8.26
C LEU A 42 10.47 -6.19 7.62
N SER A 43 11.67 -6.00 7.06
CA SER A 43 12.46 -7.11 6.55
C SER A 43 12.91 -8.01 7.71
N GLN A 44 12.70 -9.31 7.58
CA GLN A 44 13.32 -10.29 8.48
C GLN A 44 14.83 -10.29 8.26
N ARG A 45 15.58 -10.37 9.37
CA ARG A 45 17.04 -10.41 9.40
C ARG A 45 17.48 -11.44 10.44
N ASN A 46 18.71 -11.92 10.31
CA ASN A 46 19.28 -12.84 11.27
C ASN A 46 19.39 -12.15 12.65
N GLY A 47 18.87 -12.79 13.68
CA GLY A 47 18.91 -12.32 15.06
C GLY A 47 17.59 -11.77 15.58
N PHE A 48 17.59 -11.42 16.88
CA PHE A 48 16.39 -10.98 17.57
C PHE A 48 15.90 -9.62 17.04
N SER A 49 14.64 -9.56 16.62
CA SER A 49 13.99 -8.33 16.19
C SER A 49 12.88 -7.94 17.16
N ILE A 50 13.05 -6.82 17.87
CA ILE A 50 12.03 -6.28 18.77
C ILE A 50 10.70 -6.08 18.03
N LEU A 51 10.74 -5.58 16.79
CA LEU A 51 9.55 -5.36 15.98
C LEU A 51 8.75 -6.65 15.79
N HIS A 52 9.37 -7.71 15.27
CA HIS A 52 8.67 -8.96 14.96
C HIS A 52 8.24 -9.74 16.22
N SER A 53 8.93 -9.55 17.35
CA SER A 53 8.61 -10.20 18.62
C SER A 53 7.54 -9.50 19.45
N SER A 54 6.99 -8.38 18.98
CA SER A 54 6.07 -7.53 19.76
C SER A 54 4.57 -7.85 19.60
N GLY A 55 4.21 -8.91 18.89
CA GLY A 55 2.83 -9.40 18.78
C GLY A 55 1.82 -8.36 18.30
N LYS A 56 0.74 -8.12 19.07
CA LYS A 56 -0.28 -7.10 18.71
C LYS A 56 0.30 -5.70 18.47
N LEU A 57 1.36 -5.32 19.18
CA LEU A 57 2.01 -4.02 18.98
C LEU A 57 2.69 -3.93 17.61
N TYR A 58 3.21 -5.06 17.10
CA TYR A 58 3.73 -5.16 15.73
C TYR A 58 2.63 -4.96 14.68
N GLN A 59 1.47 -5.59 14.88
CA GLN A 59 0.32 -5.42 13.98
C GLN A 59 -0.12 -3.96 13.92
N GLN A 60 -0.24 -3.30 15.07
CA GLN A 60 -0.59 -1.88 15.13
C GLN A 60 0.45 -1.02 14.41
N TYR A 61 1.74 -1.31 14.61
CA TYR A 61 2.83 -0.62 13.92
C TYR A 61 2.74 -0.75 12.40
N ILE A 62 2.40 -1.94 11.87
CA ILE A 62 2.22 -2.16 10.43
C ILE A 62 1.07 -1.30 9.89
N VAL A 63 -0.08 -1.31 10.57
CA VAL A 63 -1.26 -0.52 10.17
C VAL A 63 -0.92 0.97 10.14
N ASP A 64 -0.26 1.47 11.19
CA ASP A 64 0.19 2.86 11.25
C ASP A 64 1.20 3.21 10.16
N ALA A 65 2.15 2.33 9.88
CA ALA A 65 3.12 2.51 8.81
C ALA A 65 2.44 2.61 7.44
N TYR A 66 1.42 1.78 7.21
CA TYR A 66 0.61 1.83 6.00
C TYR A 66 -0.17 3.15 5.88
N VAL A 67 -0.91 3.54 6.94
CA VAL A 67 -1.69 4.79 6.96
C VAL A 67 -0.81 6.01 6.72
N LYS A 68 0.38 6.06 7.33
CA LYS A 68 1.33 7.16 7.10
C LYS A 68 1.83 7.19 5.65
N THR A 69 2.14 6.02 5.08
CA THR A 69 2.59 5.90 3.68
C THR A 69 1.51 6.35 2.71
N GLU A 70 0.26 5.91 2.90
CA GLU A 70 -0.88 6.34 2.08
C GLU A 70 -1.17 7.83 2.25
N GLY A 71 -1.08 8.35 3.48
CA GLY A 71 -1.18 9.78 3.76
C GLY A 71 -0.12 10.60 3.00
N SER A 72 1.12 10.13 2.96
CA SER A 72 2.20 10.76 2.19
C SER A 72 1.93 10.71 0.68
N ARG A 73 1.41 9.61 0.15
CA ARG A 73 1.02 9.49 -1.27
C ARG A 73 -0.11 10.45 -1.62
N LEU A 74 -1.15 10.53 -0.78
CA LEU A 74 -2.26 11.47 -0.96
C LEU A 74 -1.79 12.93 -0.86
N HIS A 75 -0.88 13.23 0.07
CA HIS A 75 -0.28 14.55 0.18
C HIS A 75 0.47 14.91 -1.10
N PHE A 76 1.29 14.00 -1.62
CA PHE A 76 1.97 14.19 -2.90
C PHE A 76 0.98 14.47 -4.04
N LEU A 77 -0.06 13.65 -4.18
CA LEU A 77 -1.08 13.85 -5.21
C LEU A 77 -1.75 15.22 -5.08
N ARG A 78 -2.09 15.65 -3.85
CA ARG A 78 -2.70 16.95 -3.56
C ARG A 78 -1.83 18.15 -3.97
N GLN A 79 -0.51 18.05 -3.81
CA GLN A 79 0.42 19.13 -4.15
C GLN A 79 0.77 19.17 -5.63
N ASN A 80 0.89 18.02 -6.28
CA ASN A 80 1.37 17.90 -7.66
C ASN A 80 0.22 17.77 -8.69
N GLN A 81 -0.96 18.33 -8.37
CA GLN A 81 -2.15 18.28 -9.21
C GLN A 81 -1.92 18.86 -10.62
N LYS A 82 -1.09 19.90 -10.77
CA LYS A 82 -0.79 20.52 -12.08
C LYS A 82 -0.05 19.55 -13.01
N ASP A 83 0.93 18.82 -12.49
CA ASP A 83 1.78 17.91 -13.26
C ASP A 83 1.05 16.63 -13.69
N LEU A 84 -0.07 16.31 -13.01
CA LEU A 84 -0.94 15.16 -13.34
C LEU A 84 -1.86 15.42 -14.55
N ARG A 85 -1.58 16.46 -15.34
CA ARG A 85 -2.33 16.84 -16.56
C ARG A 85 -3.82 17.07 -16.29
N ILE A 86 -4.13 17.76 -15.19
CA ILE A 86 -5.53 18.09 -14.84
C ILE A 86 -6.15 19.08 -15.83
N GLU A 87 -5.36 19.73 -16.69
CA GLU A 87 -5.85 20.61 -17.76
C GLU A 87 -6.90 19.95 -18.67
N LEU A 88 -6.86 18.61 -18.84
CA LEU A 88 -7.89 17.86 -19.55
C LEU A 88 -9.28 17.95 -18.88
N TYR A 89 -9.32 18.24 -17.58
CA TYR A 89 -10.53 18.35 -16.76
C TYR A 89 -10.90 19.79 -16.44
N ARG A 90 -10.27 20.78 -17.08
CA ARG A 90 -10.60 22.19 -16.89
C ARG A 90 -12.07 22.48 -17.23
N GLY A 91 -12.59 21.90 -18.31
CA GLY A 91 -14.02 22.03 -18.64
C GLY A 91 -14.97 21.44 -17.59
N LEU A 92 -14.57 20.38 -16.88
CA LEU A 92 -15.34 19.82 -15.76
C LEU A 92 -15.31 20.77 -14.56
N LEU A 93 -14.14 21.34 -14.26
CA LEU A 93 -13.97 22.34 -13.19
C LEU A 93 -14.84 23.57 -13.46
N ASP A 94 -14.77 24.12 -14.67
CA ASP A 94 -15.53 25.30 -15.07
C ASP A 94 -17.05 25.06 -14.93
N ALA A 95 -17.54 23.90 -15.37
CA ALA A 95 -18.95 23.52 -15.24
C ALA A 95 -19.41 23.40 -13.76
N LEU A 96 -18.56 22.83 -12.89
CA LEU A 96 -18.85 22.71 -11.46
C LEU A 96 -18.83 24.08 -10.78
N GLU A 97 -17.90 24.96 -11.14
CA GLU A 97 -17.83 26.33 -10.63
C GLU A 97 -19.05 27.16 -11.05
N CYS A 98 -19.47 27.08 -12.31
CA CYS A 98 -20.70 27.72 -12.78
C CYS A 98 -21.94 27.24 -12.01
N ARG A 99 -22.06 25.92 -11.78
CA ARG A 99 -23.19 25.36 -11.03
C ARG A 99 -23.18 25.82 -9.57
N ALA A 100 -22.03 25.79 -8.93
CA ALA A 100 -21.89 26.22 -7.54
C ALA A 100 -22.18 27.72 -7.37
N HIS A 101 -21.79 28.54 -8.34
CA HIS A 101 -22.16 29.95 -8.39
C HIS A 101 -23.68 30.15 -8.48
N ASN A 102 -24.35 29.40 -9.36
CA ASN A 102 -25.80 29.46 -9.52
C ASN A 102 -26.57 28.99 -8.26
N GLU A 103 -26.02 28.02 -7.52
CA GLU A 103 -26.65 27.44 -6.32
C GLU A 103 -26.15 28.09 -5.00
N ASN A 104 -25.31 29.15 -5.06
CA ASN A 104 -24.66 29.79 -3.90
C ASN A 104 -23.89 28.82 -2.98
N ILE A 105 -23.30 27.76 -3.55
CA ILE A 105 -22.53 26.75 -2.81
C ILE A 105 -21.05 27.12 -2.85
N ARG A 106 -20.36 27.03 -1.69
CA ARG A 106 -18.90 27.17 -1.65
C ARG A 106 -18.23 25.88 -2.13
N THR A 107 -17.62 25.91 -3.31
CA THR A 107 -16.86 24.78 -3.85
C THR A 107 -15.53 24.62 -3.11
N GLY A 108 -15.24 23.41 -2.62
CA GLY A 108 -13.91 23.07 -2.11
C GLY A 108 -12.87 22.92 -3.23
N LYS A 109 -11.61 22.70 -2.86
CA LYS A 109 -10.55 22.38 -3.83
C LYS A 109 -10.79 20.98 -4.41
N LEU A 110 -11.08 20.88 -5.71
CA LEU A 110 -11.15 19.59 -6.38
C LEU A 110 -9.76 18.96 -6.42
N ILE A 111 -9.66 17.73 -5.91
CA ILE A 111 -8.45 16.90 -6.02
C ILE A 111 -8.83 15.67 -6.82
N ILE A 112 -8.19 15.50 -7.97
CA ILE A 112 -8.38 14.35 -8.83
C ILE A 112 -7.36 13.29 -8.44
N LEU A 113 -7.85 12.12 -8.04
CA LEU A 113 -7.02 10.94 -7.84
C LEU A 113 -6.85 10.21 -9.18
N PRO A 114 -5.62 9.88 -9.61
CA PRO A 114 -5.38 9.10 -10.81
C PRO A 114 -5.80 7.63 -10.60
N SER A 115 -5.97 6.88 -11.69
CA SER A 115 -6.30 5.44 -11.62
C SER A 115 -5.17 4.59 -11.04
N SER A 116 -3.94 5.12 -10.98
CA SER A 116 -2.81 4.51 -10.28
C SER A 116 -2.94 4.55 -8.75
N PHE A 117 -3.87 5.34 -8.20
CA PHE A 117 -4.19 5.32 -6.78
C PHE A 117 -5.23 4.23 -6.50
N GLN A 118 -4.80 3.17 -5.82
CA GLN A 118 -5.66 2.04 -5.48
C GLN A 118 -6.86 2.48 -4.64
N GLY A 119 -8.03 1.91 -4.94
CA GLY A 119 -9.29 2.26 -4.28
C GLY A 119 -9.91 3.61 -4.70
N SER A 120 -9.28 4.37 -5.60
CA SER A 120 -9.95 5.53 -6.20
C SER A 120 -11.10 5.12 -7.13
N PRO A 121 -12.12 5.95 -7.34
CA PRO A 121 -13.18 5.66 -8.31
C PRO A 121 -12.64 5.35 -9.72
N ARG A 122 -11.57 6.04 -10.15
CA ARG A 122 -10.94 5.81 -11.44
C ARG A 122 -10.20 4.48 -11.50
N HIS A 123 -9.57 4.07 -10.40
CA HIS A 123 -8.95 2.75 -10.29
C HIS A 123 -10.00 1.64 -10.46
N MET A 124 -11.15 1.77 -9.79
CA MET A 124 -12.25 0.81 -9.92
C MET A 124 -12.82 0.79 -11.35
N GLN A 125 -13.02 1.96 -11.96
CA GLN A 125 -13.52 2.06 -13.34
C GLN A 125 -12.54 1.44 -14.34
N GLN A 126 -11.24 1.66 -14.17
CA GLN A 126 -10.22 1.05 -15.02
C GLN A 126 -10.22 -0.47 -14.87
N ASN A 127 -10.24 -1.00 -13.63
CA ASN A 127 -10.31 -2.45 -13.39
C ASN A 127 -11.54 -3.08 -14.04
N TYR A 128 -12.69 -2.39 -14.00
CA TYR A 128 -13.90 -2.83 -14.68
C TYR A 128 -13.72 -2.89 -16.21
N GLN A 129 -13.16 -1.85 -16.82
CA GLN A 129 -12.90 -1.83 -18.26
C GLN A 129 -11.92 -2.93 -18.68
N ASP A 130 -10.86 -3.16 -17.90
CA ASP A 130 -9.88 -4.23 -18.14
C ASP A 130 -10.53 -5.62 -18.04
N ALA A 131 -11.41 -5.82 -17.06
CA ALA A 131 -12.18 -7.05 -16.93
C ALA A 131 -13.10 -7.27 -18.13
N MET A 132 -13.83 -6.23 -18.58
CA MET A 132 -14.69 -6.31 -19.76
C MET A 132 -13.90 -6.59 -21.04
N ALA A 133 -12.71 -6.02 -21.17
CA ALA A 133 -11.81 -6.31 -22.30
C ALA A 133 -11.35 -7.77 -22.30
N THR A 134 -11.04 -8.32 -21.11
CA THR A 134 -10.68 -9.73 -20.93
C THR A 134 -11.84 -10.64 -21.32
N VAL A 135 -13.06 -10.36 -20.84
CA VAL A 135 -14.27 -11.12 -21.18
C VAL A 135 -14.59 -11.06 -22.67
N ARG A 136 -14.41 -9.89 -23.30
CA ARG A 136 -14.61 -9.75 -24.75
C ARG A 136 -13.63 -10.59 -25.55
N LYS A 137 -12.39 -10.75 -25.08
CA LYS A 137 -11.33 -11.48 -25.78
C LYS A 137 -11.40 -12.99 -25.55
N PHE A 138 -11.64 -13.41 -24.31
CA PHE A 138 -11.52 -14.82 -23.90
C PHE A 138 -12.87 -15.47 -23.57
N GLY A 139 -13.97 -14.72 -23.61
CA GLY A 139 -15.28 -15.19 -23.18
C GLY A 139 -15.55 -14.96 -21.70
N LYS A 140 -16.75 -15.35 -21.26
CA LYS A 140 -17.12 -15.28 -19.85
C LYS A 140 -16.30 -16.29 -19.02
N PRO A 141 -15.95 -15.99 -17.76
CA PRO A 141 -15.30 -16.97 -16.90
C PRO A 141 -16.23 -18.15 -16.60
N ASP A 142 -15.66 -19.36 -16.58
CA ASP A 142 -16.40 -20.59 -16.25
C ASP A 142 -16.32 -20.94 -14.76
N PHE A 143 -15.21 -20.60 -14.09
CA PHE A 143 -14.99 -20.88 -12.68
C PHE A 143 -14.76 -19.61 -11.86
N PHE A 144 -15.28 -19.61 -10.63
CA PHE A 144 -14.96 -18.62 -9.61
C PHE A 144 -14.33 -19.33 -8.42
N LEU A 145 -13.02 -19.15 -8.24
CA LEU A 145 -12.24 -19.82 -7.19
C LEU A 145 -11.95 -18.83 -6.06
N THR A 146 -12.24 -19.25 -4.82
CA THR A 146 -11.85 -18.51 -3.61
C THR A 146 -10.73 -19.27 -2.92
N PHE A 147 -9.55 -18.67 -2.83
CA PHE A 147 -8.41 -19.23 -2.10
C PHE A 147 -8.25 -18.52 -0.75
N THR A 148 -8.27 -19.27 0.34
CA THR A 148 -8.21 -18.74 1.71
C THR A 148 -6.99 -19.29 2.43
N CYS A 149 -6.30 -18.42 3.17
CA CYS A 149 -5.13 -18.84 3.96
C CYS A 149 -5.55 -19.74 5.12
N ASN A 150 -4.80 -20.83 5.35
CA ASN A 150 -4.94 -21.67 6.53
C ASN A 150 -3.76 -21.40 7.50
N PRO A 151 -4.00 -20.84 8.71
CA PRO A 151 -2.95 -20.60 9.70
C PRO A 151 -2.24 -21.87 10.18
N SER A 152 -2.84 -23.04 9.99
CA SER A 152 -2.29 -24.34 10.39
C SER A 152 -1.36 -24.97 9.34
N TRP A 153 -1.05 -24.28 8.23
CA TRP A 153 -0.06 -24.76 7.27
C TRP A 153 1.31 -24.95 7.92
N SER A 154 1.97 -26.06 7.59
CA SER A 154 3.25 -26.43 8.21
C SER A 154 4.34 -25.39 7.92
N GLU A 155 4.31 -24.75 6.76
CA GLU A 155 5.24 -23.68 6.40
C GLU A 155 5.11 -22.46 7.32
N ILE A 156 3.89 -22.16 7.78
CA ILE A 156 3.64 -21.09 8.76
C ILE A 156 4.18 -21.53 10.13
N LEU A 157 3.77 -22.71 10.60
CA LEU A 157 4.14 -23.21 11.93
C LEU A 157 5.65 -23.41 12.08
N ASN A 158 6.32 -23.92 11.04
CA ASN A 158 7.77 -24.14 11.02
C ASN A 158 8.57 -22.82 10.98
N SER A 159 7.94 -21.72 10.56
CA SER A 159 8.56 -20.39 10.52
C SER A 159 8.40 -19.61 11.84
N MET A 160 7.65 -20.14 12.81
CA MET A 160 7.45 -19.49 14.10
C MET A 160 8.62 -19.74 15.04
N GLU A 161 9.04 -18.68 15.74
CA GLU A 161 10.12 -18.77 16.72
C GLU A 161 9.56 -18.65 18.15
N GLY A 162 9.93 -19.60 19.03
CA GLY A 162 9.57 -19.56 20.44
C GLY A 162 8.06 -19.60 20.69
N VAL A 163 7.53 -18.54 21.31
CA VAL A 163 6.11 -18.45 21.75
C VAL A 163 5.25 -17.65 20.75
N GLN A 164 5.75 -17.40 19.54
CA GLN A 164 4.99 -16.67 18.52
C GLN A 164 3.79 -17.49 18.04
N ARG A 165 2.66 -16.80 17.82
CA ARG A 165 1.46 -17.40 17.22
C ARG A 165 1.32 -16.89 15.79
N PRO A 166 0.68 -17.65 14.87
CA PRO A 166 0.49 -17.20 13.49
C PRO A 166 -0.15 -15.81 13.38
N GLU A 167 -1.15 -15.53 14.22
CA GLU A 167 -1.82 -14.22 14.31
C GLU A 167 -0.85 -13.05 14.50
N ASP A 168 0.22 -13.27 15.25
CA ASP A 168 1.20 -12.25 15.63
C ASP A 168 2.19 -11.95 14.49
N ARG A 169 2.22 -12.77 13.43
CA ARG A 169 3.17 -12.71 12.30
C ARG A 169 2.46 -12.60 10.94
N PRO A 170 1.75 -11.48 10.68
CA PRO A 170 1.09 -11.27 9.39
C PRO A 170 2.08 -11.25 8.20
N ASP A 171 3.34 -10.91 8.44
CA ASP A 171 4.40 -10.93 7.43
C ASP A 171 4.70 -12.35 6.91
N ILE A 172 4.67 -13.37 7.78
CA ILE A 172 4.83 -14.77 7.40
C ILE A 172 3.57 -15.28 6.70
N ILE A 173 2.40 -15.00 7.28
CA ILE A 173 1.11 -15.44 6.72
C ILE A 173 0.98 -15.00 5.26
N VAL A 174 1.20 -13.71 4.98
CA VAL A 174 1.07 -13.17 3.62
C VAL A 174 2.09 -13.79 2.66
N ARG A 175 3.31 -14.10 3.11
CA ARG A 175 4.32 -14.76 2.27
C ARG A 175 3.94 -16.19 1.94
N VAL A 176 3.53 -16.97 2.93
CA VAL A 176 3.11 -18.36 2.70
C VAL A 176 1.86 -18.41 1.85
N PHE A 177 0.88 -17.53 2.10
CA PHE A 177 -0.29 -17.39 1.24
C PHE A 177 0.08 -17.13 -0.21
N ASN A 178 1.01 -16.20 -0.47
CA ASN A 178 1.46 -15.90 -1.82
C ASN A 178 2.22 -17.07 -2.47
N MET A 179 2.99 -17.84 -1.71
CA MET A 179 3.66 -19.05 -2.22
C MET A 179 2.62 -20.11 -2.62
N LYS A 180 1.65 -20.39 -1.74
CA LYS A 180 0.57 -21.35 -2.01
C LYS A 180 -0.36 -20.91 -3.14
N LEU A 181 -0.62 -19.61 -3.26
CA LEU A 181 -1.40 -19.07 -4.37
C LEU A 181 -0.69 -19.26 -5.70
N LYS A 182 0.64 -19.08 -5.75
CA LYS A 182 1.43 -19.32 -6.97
C LYS A 182 1.44 -20.80 -7.35
N GLU A 183 1.64 -21.68 -6.37
CA GLU A 183 1.55 -23.13 -6.57
C GLU A 183 0.18 -23.52 -7.17
N LEU A 184 -0.92 -23.00 -6.62
CA LEU A 184 -2.25 -23.22 -7.17
C LEU A 184 -2.41 -22.69 -8.60
N LEU A 185 -1.81 -21.54 -8.94
CA LEU A 185 -1.88 -20.97 -10.29
C LEU A 185 -1.01 -21.73 -11.30
N GLU A 186 0.00 -22.48 -10.85
CA GLU A 186 0.82 -23.36 -11.70
C GLU A 186 0.13 -24.71 -11.95
N ASP A 187 -0.69 -25.18 -10.99
CA ASP A 187 -1.43 -26.43 -11.10
C ASP A 187 -2.70 -26.34 -11.98
N ILE A 188 -3.24 -25.13 -12.20
CA ILE A 188 -4.44 -24.85 -13.03
C ILE A 188 -4.04 -24.48 -14.45
#